data_AF-A0A954TTV4-F1
#
_entry.id   AF-A0A954TTV4-F1
#
_cell.length_a   1.000
_cell.length_b   1.000
_cell.length_c   1.000
_cell.angle_alpha   90.00
_cell.angle_beta   90.00
_cell.angle_gamma   90.00
#
_symmetry.space_group_name_H-M   'P 1'
#
loop_
_entity.id
_entity.type
_entity.pdbx_description
1 polymer ?
#
loop_
_entity_poly.entity_id
_entity_poly.type
_entity_poly.pdbx_seq_one_letter_code
_entity_poly.pdbx_strand_id
1 'polypeptide(L)'
;TGGIRCEKSTALLKQKGFEEVYHLRGGILKYLEIVPESESKWNGDCFVFDQRVSVGHGLVEGDHVMCYACGWPVSGEDQSHPDFEPGVHCPNCVNEISEERKRRFAERQAMWEKQGRVRPRGK
;
A
#
# COMPACT_ATOMS: atom_id res chain seq x y z
N THR A 1 8.38 2.46 -5.37
CA THR A 1 8.84 2.21 -3.98
C THR A 1 10.35 2.29 -3.89
N GLY A 2 11.14 1.19 -3.93
CA GLY A 2 12.60 1.24 -3.67
C GLY A 2 13.55 1.39 -4.87
N GLY A 3 13.08 1.77 -6.07
CA GLY A 3 13.95 2.10 -7.22
C GLY A 3 14.31 0.96 -8.19
N ILE A 4 14.33 -0.32 -7.75
CA ILE A 4 14.76 -1.46 -8.59
C ILE A 4 14.07 -1.57 -9.98
N ARG A 5 12.79 -1.21 -10.06
CA ARG A 5 12.05 -1.22 -11.33
C ARG A 5 12.59 -0.14 -12.28
N CYS A 6 12.82 1.06 -11.77
CA CYS A 6 13.35 2.18 -12.55
C CYS A 6 14.79 1.93 -12.99
N GLU A 7 15.62 1.24 -12.20
CA GLU A 7 16.96 0.84 -12.62
C GLU A 7 16.91 -0.03 -13.88
N LYS A 8 16.07 -1.06 -13.88
CA LYS A 8 15.86 -1.94 -15.04
C LYS A 8 15.26 -1.19 -16.23
N SER A 9 14.23 -0.38 -16.00
CA SER A 9 13.58 0.40 -17.07
C SER A 9 14.52 1.44 -17.69
N THR A 10 15.31 2.15 -16.89
CA THR A 10 16.29 3.11 -17.39
C THR A 10 17.39 2.42 -18.19
N ALA A 11 17.90 1.27 -17.73
CA ALA A 11 18.89 0.50 -18.48
C ALA A 11 18.33 0.04 -19.85
N LEU A 12 17.08 -0.45 -19.88
CA LEU A 12 16.41 -0.83 -21.11
C LEU A 12 16.23 0.35 -22.07
N LEU A 13 15.82 1.52 -21.58
CA LEU A 13 15.64 2.71 -22.43
C LEU A 13 16.97 3.20 -23.00
N LYS A 14 18.05 3.21 -22.19
CA LYS A 14 19.39 3.51 -22.68
C LYS A 14 19.84 2.52 -23.77
N GLN A 15 19.59 1.23 -23.59
CA GLN A 15 19.87 0.21 -24.61
C GLN A 15 19.09 0.45 -25.92
N LYS A 16 17.90 1.04 -25.84
CA LYS A 16 17.08 1.41 -27.01
C LYS A 16 17.50 2.72 -27.68
N GLY A 17 18.57 3.37 -27.22
CA GLY A 17 19.11 4.58 -27.82
C GLY A 17 18.53 5.89 -27.27
N PHE A 18 17.79 5.85 -26.16
CA PHE A 18 17.40 7.09 -25.48
C PHE A 18 18.60 7.64 -24.70
N GLU A 19 18.97 8.89 -24.99
CA GLU A 19 20.14 9.53 -24.40
C GLU A 19 19.87 10.08 -23.00
N GLU A 20 18.78 10.82 -22.85
CA GLU A 20 18.42 11.52 -21.62
C GLU A 20 17.38 10.75 -20.79
N VAL A 21 17.84 9.70 -20.11
CA VAL A 21 16.98 8.89 -19.22
C VAL A 21 17.44 9.03 -17.78
N TYR A 22 16.55 9.53 -16.94
CA TYR A 22 16.78 9.75 -15.50
C TYR A 22 15.82 8.90 -14.67
N HIS A 23 16.23 8.55 -13.46
CA HIS A 23 15.35 7.98 -12.46
C HIS A 23 15.69 8.51 -11.06
N LEU A 24 14.76 8.33 -10.13
CA LEU A 24 14.98 8.61 -8.72
C LEU A 24 15.83 7.50 -8.09
N ARG A 25 17.10 7.79 -7.82
CA ARG A 25 18.03 6.84 -7.20
C ARG A 25 17.54 6.46 -5.79
N GLY A 26 17.45 5.17 -5.51
CA GLY A 26 16.87 4.65 -4.25
C GLY A 26 15.34 4.75 -4.17
N GLY A 27 14.69 5.30 -5.20
CA GLY A 27 13.24 5.43 -5.30
C GLY A 27 12.61 6.35 -4.26
N ILE A 28 11.29 6.21 -4.11
CA ILE A 28 10.45 7.04 -3.25
C ILE A 28 10.82 6.88 -1.78
N LEU A 29 11.17 5.66 -1.33
CA LEU A 29 11.56 5.45 0.06
C LEU A 29 12.80 6.27 0.43
N LYS A 30 13.83 6.26 -0.44
CA LYS A 30 15.02 7.07 -0.18
C LYS A 30 14.70 8.57 -0.20
N TYR A 31 13.80 9.00 -1.07
CA TYR A 31 13.33 10.39 -1.12
C TYR A 31 12.62 10.80 0.19
N LEU A 32 11.67 10.00 0.68
CA LEU A 32 10.96 10.26 1.94
C LEU A 32 11.86 10.23 3.18
N GLU A 33 12.98 9.52 3.11
CA GLU A 33 13.99 9.44 4.17
C GLU A 33 14.88 10.70 4.24
N ILE A 34 15.28 11.27 3.10
CA ILE A 34 16.33 12.30 3.05
C ILE A 34 15.84 13.70 2.72
N VAL A 35 14.67 13.84 2.09
CA VAL A 35 14.13 15.15 1.70
C VAL A 35 13.22 15.65 2.82
N PRO A 36 13.49 16.85 3.39
CA PRO A 36 12.61 17.46 4.38
C PRO A 36 11.19 17.62 3.84
N GLU A 37 10.19 17.34 4.67
CA GLU A 37 8.77 17.41 4.27
C GLU A 37 8.39 18.81 3.77
N SER A 38 8.93 19.87 4.36
CA SER A 38 8.72 21.27 3.93
C SER A 38 9.21 21.58 2.51
N GLU A 39 10.12 20.77 1.97
CA GLU A 39 10.69 20.91 0.63
C GLU A 39 10.17 19.81 -0.32
N SER A 40 9.35 18.91 0.20
CA SER A 40 8.88 17.75 -0.52
C SER A 40 7.85 18.10 -1.58
N LYS A 41 7.90 17.35 -2.68
CA LYS A 41 6.86 17.34 -3.73
C LYS A 41 5.98 16.09 -3.64
N TRP A 42 6.25 15.21 -2.67
CA TRP A 42 5.46 14.01 -2.44
C TRP A 42 4.18 14.37 -1.69
N ASN A 43 3.08 13.70 -2.03
CA ASN A 43 1.78 13.89 -1.39
C ASN A 43 1.20 12.53 -1.02
N GLY A 44 0.64 12.42 0.19
CA GLY A 44 0.09 11.17 0.74
C GLY A 44 1.17 10.16 1.13
N ASP A 45 0.80 8.88 1.16
CA ASP A 45 1.69 7.80 1.62
C ASP A 45 2.25 6.95 0.46
N CYS A 46 3.42 6.35 0.69
CA CYS A 46 4.03 5.39 -0.23
C CYS A 46 3.63 3.96 0.13
N PHE A 47 2.96 3.27 -0.79
CA PHE A 47 2.65 1.84 -0.63
C PHE A 47 3.92 0.98 -0.51
N VAL A 48 3.92 0.10 0.50
CA VAL A 48 4.98 -0.88 0.78
C VAL A 48 4.41 -2.31 0.80
N PHE A 49 5.23 -3.26 0.38
CA PHE A 49 4.82 -4.65 0.15
C PHE A 49 5.01 -5.53 1.40
N ASP A 50 4.61 -4.99 2.55
CA ASP A 50 4.65 -5.68 3.83
C ASP A 50 3.45 -5.27 4.70
N GLN A 51 3.43 -5.71 5.96
CA GLN A 51 2.29 -5.52 6.86
C GLN A 51 1.98 -4.06 7.18
N ARG A 52 2.90 -3.13 6.92
CA ARG A 52 2.69 -1.69 7.14
C ARG A 52 1.75 -1.10 6.11
N VAL A 53 1.63 -1.71 4.92
CA VAL A 53 0.82 -1.26 3.77
C VAL A 53 1.29 0.06 3.15
N SER A 54 1.58 1.07 3.97
CA SER A 54 1.99 2.40 3.54
C SER A 54 2.98 3.03 4.53
N VAL A 55 3.81 3.95 4.02
CA VAL A 55 4.67 4.80 4.85
C VAL A 55 4.67 6.25 4.33
N GLY A 56 4.66 7.21 5.24
CA GLY A 56 4.74 8.64 4.95
C GLY A 56 6.17 9.20 4.99
N HIS A 57 6.28 10.52 5.13
CA HIS A 57 7.57 11.21 5.35
C HIS A 57 8.30 10.68 6.57
N GLY A 58 9.64 10.63 6.50
CA GLY A 58 10.45 10.01 7.56
C GLY A 58 10.28 8.49 7.68
N LEU A 59 9.60 7.86 6.70
CA LEU A 59 9.28 6.42 6.70
C LEU A 59 8.39 5.99 7.87
N VAL A 60 7.62 6.93 8.43
CA VAL A 60 6.61 6.67 9.46
C VAL A 60 5.52 5.79 8.86
N GLU A 61 5.06 4.80 9.62
CA GLU A 61 3.97 3.91 9.21
C GLU A 61 2.68 4.74 9.01
N GLY A 62 2.03 4.56 7.85
CA GLY A 62 0.76 5.24 7.54
C GLY A 62 -0.46 4.43 8.00
N ASP A 63 -1.63 5.04 7.91
CA ASP A 63 -2.89 4.48 8.44
C ASP A 63 -3.61 3.52 7.47
N HIS A 64 -3.03 3.25 6.31
CA HIS A 64 -3.65 2.38 5.33
C HIS A 64 -3.68 0.92 5.80
N VAL A 65 -4.80 0.25 5.53
CA VAL A 65 -4.93 -1.20 5.77
C VAL A 65 -5.14 -1.95 4.46
N MET A 66 -4.74 -3.21 4.41
CA MET A 66 -4.90 -4.00 3.20
C MET A 66 -6.31 -4.59 3.12
N CYS A 67 -7.04 -4.33 2.03
CA CYS A 67 -8.21 -5.13 1.69
C CYS A 67 -7.77 -6.50 1.18
N TYR A 68 -7.93 -7.55 1.98
CA TYR A 68 -7.54 -8.91 1.60
C TYR A 68 -8.48 -9.60 0.59
N ALA A 69 -9.52 -8.90 0.11
CA ALA A 69 -10.38 -9.39 -0.97
C ALA A 69 -9.90 -8.97 -2.37
N CYS A 70 -9.50 -7.70 -2.52
CA CYS A 70 -9.10 -7.13 -3.81
C CYS A 70 -7.63 -6.66 -3.86
N GLY A 71 -6.93 -6.63 -2.71
CA GLY A 71 -5.56 -6.14 -2.62
C GLY A 71 -5.44 -4.61 -2.63
N TRP A 72 -6.56 -3.88 -2.47
CA TRP A 72 -6.54 -2.42 -2.45
C TRP A 72 -6.11 -1.86 -1.08
N PRO A 73 -5.18 -0.89 -1.01
CA PRO A 73 -4.85 -0.17 0.22
C PRO A 73 -6.02 0.75 0.59
N VAL A 74 -6.65 0.49 1.73
CA VAL A 74 -7.82 1.23 2.21
C VAL A 74 -7.35 2.35 3.12
N SER A 75 -7.66 3.60 2.76
CA SER A 75 -7.31 4.79 3.54
C SER A 75 -8.04 4.83 4.89
N GLY A 76 -7.63 5.69 5.82
CA GLY A 76 -8.36 5.90 7.08
C GLY A 76 -9.80 6.40 6.86
N GLU A 77 -10.01 7.22 5.84
CA GLU A 77 -11.34 7.69 5.43
C GLU A 77 -12.20 6.54 4.93
N ASP A 78 -11.69 5.74 3.99
CA ASP A 78 -12.41 4.58 3.43
C ASP A 78 -12.68 3.50 4.49
N GLN A 79 -11.84 3.39 5.52
CA GLN A 79 -12.08 2.51 6.66
C GLN A 79 -13.30 2.92 7.49
N SER A 80 -13.74 4.17 7.39
CA SER A 80 -14.93 4.69 8.08
C SER A 80 -16.20 4.54 7.24
N HIS A 81 -16.07 4.10 5.99
CA HIS A 81 -17.20 3.92 5.08
C HIS A 81 -18.08 2.72 5.51
N PRO A 82 -19.42 2.78 5.38
CA PRO A 82 -20.33 1.68 5.77
C PRO A 82 -20.02 0.35 5.08
N ASP A 83 -19.53 0.40 3.84
CA ASP A 83 -19.14 -0.77 3.05
C ASP A 83 -17.72 -1.28 3.32
N PHE A 84 -17.07 -0.80 4.37
CA PHE A 84 -15.80 -1.37 4.83
C PHE A 84 -16.05 -2.42 5.91
N GLU A 85 -15.76 -3.68 5.57
CA GLU A 85 -15.74 -4.77 6.53
C GLU A 85 -14.29 -5.30 6.68
N PRO A 86 -13.66 -5.11 7.85
CA PRO A 86 -12.27 -5.48 8.08
C PRO A 86 -11.96 -6.93 7.72
N GLY A 87 -10.95 -7.13 6.88
CA GLY A 87 -10.54 -8.47 6.45
C GLY A 87 -11.47 -9.15 5.44
N VAL A 88 -12.61 -8.52 5.10
CA VAL A 88 -13.65 -9.07 4.23
C VAL A 88 -13.77 -8.29 2.94
N HIS A 89 -14.07 -6.99 2.99
CA HIS A 89 -14.16 -6.15 1.79
C HIS A 89 -13.99 -4.65 2.09
N CYS A 90 -13.73 -3.89 1.03
CA CYS A 90 -13.70 -2.44 1.09
C CYS A 90 -14.75 -1.84 0.15
N PRO A 91 -14.99 -0.52 0.22
CA PRO A 91 -15.95 0.17 -0.64
C PRO A 91 -15.70 -0.07 -2.14
N ASN A 92 -14.43 -0.27 -2.53
CA ASN A 92 -14.04 -0.49 -3.91
C ASN A 92 -14.41 -1.88 -4.46
N CYS A 93 -14.66 -2.87 -3.60
CA CYS A 93 -14.91 -4.24 -4.06
C CYS A 93 -16.16 -4.90 -3.48
N VAL A 94 -16.91 -4.22 -2.61
CA VAL A 94 -18.11 -4.77 -1.95
C VAL A 94 -19.11 -5.37 -2.94
N ASN A 95 -19.27 -4.74 -4.11
CA ASN A 95 -20.19 -5.15 -5.17
C ASN A 95 -19.56 -6.11 -6.20
N GLU A 96 -18.23 -6.29 -6.15
CA GLU A 96 -17.47 -7.12 -7.09
C GLU A 96 -17.19 -8.54 -6.56
N ILE A 97 -17.59 -8.82 -5.31
CA ILE A 97 -17.37 -10.10 -4.66
C ILE A 97 -18.70 -10.76 -4.31
N SER A 98 -18.79 -12.06 -4.57
CA SER A 98 -19.98 -12.84 -4.22
C SER A 98 -20.11 -13.03 -2.70
N GLU A 99 -21.34 -13.28 -2.25
CA GLU A 99 -21.64 -13.61 -0.85
C GLU A 99 -20.85 -14.83 -0.33
N GLU A 100 -20.60 -15.81 -1.20
CA GLU A 100 -19.75 -16.96 -0.85
C GLU A 100 -18.30 -16.53 -0.55
N ARG A 101 -17.75 -15.60 -1.34
CA ARG A 101 -16.41 -15.05 -1.10
C ARG A 101 -16.37 -14.21 0.16
N LYS A 102 -17.39 -13.38 0.42
CA LYS A 102 -17.53 -12.61 1.66
C LYS A 102 -17.48 -13.54 2.88
N ARG A 103 -18.29 -14.61 2.88
CA ARG A 103 -18.30 -15.62 3.96
C ARG A 103 -16.91 -16.24 4.19
N ARG A 104 -16.22 -16.66 3.13
CA ARG A 104 -14.87 -17.25 3.24
C ARG A 104 -13.84 -16.27 3.82
N PHE A 105 -13.92 -14.99 3.46
CA PHE A 105 -13.03 -13.98 4.01
C PHE A 105 -13.34 -13.67 5.48
N ALA A 106 -14.61 -13.62 5.86
CA ALA A 106 -15.04 -13.47 7.25
C ALA A 106 -14.56 -14.64 8.13
N GLU A 107 -14.70 -15.88 7.65
CA GLU A 107 -14.19 -17.07 8.34
C GLU A 107 -12.66 -17.00 8.56
N ARG A 108 -11.90 -16.62 7.52
CA ARG A 108 -10.45 -16.41 7.63
C ARG A 108 -10.12 -15.34 8.66
N GLN A 109 -10.82 -14.21 8.62
CA GLN A 109 -10.59 -13.09 9.54
C GLN A 109 -10.85 -13.53 10.99
N ALA A 110 -11.96 -14.19 11.26
CA ALA A 110 -12.28 -14.72 12.60
C ALA A 110 -11.22 -15.73 13.10
N MET A 111 -10.66 -16.56 12.21
CA MET A 111 -9.55 -17.46 12.55
C MET A 111 -8.28 -16.71 12.92
N TRP A 112 -7.95 -15.62 12.23
CA TRP A 112 -6.79 -14.79 12.54
C TRP A 112 -6.95 -14.05 13.86
N GLU A 113 -8.15 -13.56 14.17
CA GLU A 113 -8.46 -12.88 15.43
C GLU A 113 -8.30 -13.84 16.62
N LYS A 114 -8.85 -15.06 16.52
CA LYS A 114 -8.67 -16.11 17.54
C LYS A 114 -7.21 -16.49 17.77
N GLN A 115 -6.39 -16.42 16.72
CA GLN A 115 -4.95 -16.73 16.79
C GLN A 115 -4.10 -15.52 17.20
N GLY A 116 -4.70 -14.34 17.44
CA GLY A 116 -3.95 -13.12 17.73
C GLY A 116 -3.05 -12.66 16.57
N ARG A 117 -3.38 -13.04 15.33
CA ARG A 117 -2.60 -12.71 14.12
C ARG A 117 -3.05 -11.42 13.44
N VAL A 118 -4.11 -10.79 13.96
CA VAL A 118 -4.57 -9.48 13.50
C VAL A 118 -3.79 -8.41 14.27
N ARG A 119 -3.12 -7.53 13.54
CA ARG A 119 -2.38 -6.41 14.12
C ARG A 119 -3.39 -5.43 14.77
N PRO A 120 -3.15 -4.96 16.00
CA PRO A 120 -3.96 -3.89 16.58
C PRO A 120 -3.81 -2.62 15.73
N ARG A 121 -4.92 -1.94 15.46
CA ARG A 121 -4.91 -0.67 14.72
C ARG A 121 -4.47 0.45 15.66
N GLY A 122 -3.53 1.28 15.21
CA GLY A 122 -3.04 2.44 15.95
C GLY A 122 -2.12 2.09 17.12
N LYS A 123 -0.83 2.34 16.96
CA LYS A 123 0.11 2.58 18.07
C LYS A 123 0.95 3.79 17.73
#